data_AF-A0A7L3WEX5-F1
#
_entry.id   AF-A0A7L3WEX5-F1
#
_cell.length_a   1.000
_cell.length_b   1.000
_cell.length_c   1.000
_cell.angle_alpha   90.00
_cell.angle_beta   90.00
_cell.angle_gamma   90.00
#
_symmetry.space_group_name_H-M   'P 1'
#
loop_
_entity.id
_entity.type
_entity.pdbx_description
1 polymer ?
#
loop_
_entity_poly.entity_id
_entity_poly.type
_entity_poly.pdbx_seq_one_letter_code
_entity_poly.pdbx_strand_id
1 'polypeptide(L)'
;SSLQYIATRENCCILDERFGSYCPTTCGIADFFNKYHLTMDNELQEMERILRQISNSSGTTEIVIQHIQSLYPSEKQTLPSTVDDFTQKSKKIIEEIIRYENTILSHESTIQQLTDTYILNSNRIAQLKQKIAQLEARCQAPCRDTAEIQELTGRDCQDIANKGARKSGLYFIKPQKAKQQFLVYCEIDSYGNGWTVLQRRLDGSEDFKKNWVQYKEGFGHLSPDDTTEFWLGNEKIHLITTQSTLPYTLRIELEDWNGKK
;
A
#
# COMPACT_ATOMS: atom_id res chain seq x y z
N SER A 1 -90.44 59.65 23.84
CA SER A 1 -91.74 59.61 24.55
C SER A 1 -91.54 60.14 25.95
N SER A 2 -91.39 61.45 26.01
CA SER A 2 -91.05 62.26 27.18
C SER A 2 -92.36 62.79 27.77
N LEU A 3 -92.58 62.54 29.06
CA LEU A 3 -93.75 63.02 29.81
C LEU A 3 -93.79 64.55 29.78
N GLN A 4 -94.61 65.07 28.87
CA GLN A 4 -94.95 66.47 28.76
C GLN A 4 -95.86 66.80 29.94
N TYR A 5 -95.40 67.66 30.84
CA TYR A 5 -96.15 68.06 32.03
C TYR A 5 -97.33 68.94 31.60
N ILE A 6 -98.52 68.34 31.51
CA ILE A 6 -99.77 69.05 31.21
C ILE A 6 -100.45 69.33 32.55
N ALA A 7 -100.63 70.60 32.89
CA ALA A 7 -101.34 71.01 34.09
C ALA A 7 -102.84 70.66 33.95
N THR A 8 -103.29 69.60 34.61
CA THR A 8 -104.70 69.21 34.72
C THR A 8 -105.28 69.55 36.10
N ARG A 9 -106.61 69.67 36.16
CA ARG A 9 -107.44 70.32 37.18
C ARG A 9 -107.38 69.74 38.61
N GLU A 10 -106.55 68.74 38.88
CA GLU A 10 -106.50 68.02 40.18
C GLU A 10 -105.37 68.48 41.11
N ASN A 11 -104.40 69.27 40.63
CA ASN A 11 -103.23 69.69 41.42
C ASN A 11 -103.12 71.23 41.59
N CYS A 12 -104.23 71.96 41.42
CA CYS A 12 -104.32 73.40 41.73
C CYS A 12 -105.05 73.59 43.06
N CYS A 13 -104.34 74.06 44.09
CA CYS A 13 -104.94 74.44 45.37
C CYS A 13 -105.81 75.70 45.18
N ILE A 14 -107.13 75.54 45.12
CA ILE A 14 -108.04 76.69 45.25
C ILE A 14 -108.11 77.02 46.75
N LEU A 15 -107.42 78.08 47.17
CA LEU A 15 -107.39 78.54 48.57
C LEU A 15 -108.49 79.58 48.88
N ASP A 16 -109.05 80.24 47.86
CA ASP A 16 -110.20 81.17 47.93
C ASP A 16 -110.90 81.22 46.55
N GLU A 17 -112.20 80.91 46.48
CA GLU A 17 -112.96 80.80 45.23
C GLU A 17 -113.08 82.11 44.44
N ARG A 18 -112.83 83.27 45.07
CA ARG A 18 -112.90 84.57 44.37
C ARG A 18 -111.74 84.80 43.40
N PHE A 19 -110.60 84.12 43.60
CA PHE A 19 -109.35 84.40 42.89
C PHE A 19 -108.96 83.34 41.84
N GLY A 20 -109.77 82.30 41.66
CA GLY A 20 -109.54 81.26 40.64
C GLY A 20 -108.37 80.31 40.95
N SER A 21 -107.86 79.64 39.92
CA SER A 21 -106.82 78.61 40.05
C SER A 21 -105.41 79.22 40.12
N TYR A 22 -104.62 78.79 41.12
CA TYR A 22 -103.23 79.23 41.30
C TYR A 22 -102.29 78.42 40.40
N CYS A 23 -101.55 79.10 39.52
CA CYS A 23 -100.43 78.54 38.78
C CYS A 23 -99.12 78.77 39.56
N PRO A 24 -98.07 77.93 39.34
CA PRO A 24 -96.73 78.21 39.85
C PRO A 24 -96.31 79.62 39.44
N THR A 25 -95.70 80.36 40.38
CA THR A 25 -95.21 81.70 40.08
C THR A 25 -94.12 81.63 39.02
N THR A 26 -93.91 82.72 38.29
CA THR A 26 -92.82 82.83 37.31
C THR A 26 -91.45 82.55 37.93
N CYS A 27 -91.25 82.82 39.23
CA CYS A 27 -90.07 82.38 39.98
C CYS A 27 -89.93 80.85 40.06
N GLY A 28 -91.02 80.12 40.33
CA GLY A 28 -90.98 78.66 40.41
C GLY A 28 -90.68 77.98 39.07
N ILE A 29 -91.15 78.57 37.96
CA ILE A 29 -90.81 78.10 36.61
C ILE A 29 -89.36 78.44 36.25
N ALA A 30 -88.89 79.65 36.59
CA ALA A 30 -87.51 80.07 36.34
C ALA A 30 -86.49 79.21 37.11
N ASP A 31 -86.76 78.88 38.37
CA ASP A 31 -85.90 77.99 39.17
C ASP A 31 -85.89 76.57 38.63
N PHE A 32 -87.05 76.02 38.26
CA PHE A 32 -87.12 74.69 37.63
C PHE A 32 -86.36 74.68 36.31
N PHE A 33 -86.54 75.70 35.46
CA PHE A 33 -85.87 75.81 34.18
C PHE A 33 -84.36 75.95 34.34
N ASN A 34 -83.87 76.78 35.27
CA ASN A 34 -82.44 76.90 35.54
C ASN A 34 -81.85 75.59 36.04
N LYS A 35 -82.52 74.90 36.96
CA LYS A 35 -82.05 73.62 37.48
C LYS A 35 -82.02 72.53 36.39
N TYR A 36 -83.07 72.46 35.57
CA TYR A 36 -83.16 71.49 34.47
C TYR A 36 -82.16 71.81 33.35
N HIS A 37 -82.04 73.08 32.96
CA HIS A 37 -81.09 73.55 31.94
C HIS A 37 -79.66 73.26 32.36
N LEU A 38 -79.26 73.61 33.59
CA LEU A 38 -77.91 73.33 34.09
C LEU A 38 -77.61 71.83 34.12
N THR A 39 -78.60 70.99 34.43
CA THR A 39 -78.40 69.53 34.47
C THR A 39 -78.26 68.96 33.06
N MET A 40 -79.17 69.32 32.15
CA MET A 40 -79.13 68.86 30.75
C MET A 40 -77.92 69.37 29.99
N ASP A 41 -77.50 70.62 30.21
CA ASP A 41 -76.33 71.20 29.54
C ASP A 41 -75.05 70.49 29.97
N ASN A 42 -74.93 70.12 31.25
CA ASN A 42 -73.80 69.36 31.77
C ASN A 42 -73.77 67.92 31.22
N GLU A 43 -74.92 67.26 31.07
CA GLU A 43 -75.02 65.94 30.43
C GLU A 43 -74.70 65.98 28.93
N LEU A 44 -75.14 67.03 28.22
CA LEU A 44 -74.80 67.25 26.80
C LEU A 44 -73.29 67.49 26.62
N GLN A 45 -72.67 68.29 27.48
CA GLN A 45 -71.23 68.53 27.46
C GLN A 45 -70.43 67.24 27.74
N GLU A 46 -70.88 66.39 28.67
CA GLU A 46 -70.20 65.12 28.93
C GLU A 46 -70.34 64.14 27.76
N MET A 47 -71.50 64.09 27.10
CA MET A 47 -71.66 63.31 25.86
C MET A 47 -70.75 63.82 24.73
N GLU A 48 -70.63 65.14 24.55
CA GLU A 48 -69.70 65.71 23.56
C GLU A 48 -68.24 65.36 23.90
N ARG A 49 -67.88 65.40 25.19
CA ARG A 49 -66.54 65.02 25.66
C ARG A 49 -66.22 63.56 25.35
N ILE A 50 -67.16 62.66 25.62
CA ILE A 50 -67.01 61.22 25.34
C ILE A 50 -66.90 60.97 23.82
N LEU A 51 -67.74 61.61 23.00
CA LEU A 51 -67.67 61.50 21.55
C LEU A 51 -66.32 61.95 20.98
N ARG A 52 -65.77 63.06 21.48
CA ARG A 52 -64.42 63.52 21.10
C ARG A 52 -63.35 62.52 21.53
N GLN A 53 -63.47 61.92 22.70
CA GLN A 53 -62.50 60.95 23.21
C GLN A 53 -62.50 59.66 22.37
N ILE A 54 -63.69 59.17 21.97
CA ILE A 54 -63.84 58.03 21.06
C ILE A 54 -63.30 58.35 19.67
N SER A 55 -63.62 59.53 19.14
CA SER A 55 -63.13 59.99 17.82
C SER A 55 -61.60 60.07 17.78
N ASN A 56 -60.98 60.64 18.82
CA ASN A 56 -59.52 60.69 18.95
C ASN A 56 -58.92 59.28 19.01
N SER A 57 -59.50 58.38 19.83
CA SER A 57 -59.04 56.98 19.95
C SER A 57 -59.15 56.22 18.62
N SER A 58 -60.24 56.42 17.88
CA SER A 58 -60.45 55.86 16.54
C SER A 58 -59.38 56.34 15.56
N GLY A 59 -59.10 57.66 15.53
CA GLY A 59 -58.07 58.22 14.67
C GLY A 59 -56.67 57.70 14.99
N THR A 60 -56.31 57.56 16.28
CA THR A 60 -55.03 56.93 16.67
C THR A 60 -54.95 55.47 16.28
N THR A 61 -56.05 54.72 16.38
CA THR A 61 -56.09 53.31 15.98
C THR A 61 -55.84 53.16 14.48
N GLU A 62 -56.41 54.06 13.69
CA GLU A 62 -56.26 54.06 12.23
C GLU A 62 -54.82 54.40 11.80
N ILE A 63 -54.16 55.34 12.47
CA ILE A 63 -52.74 55.66 12.26
C ILE A 63 -51.83 54.49 12.64
N VAL A 64 -52.09 53.83 13.78
CA VAL A 64 -51.30 52.66 14.22
C VAL A 64 -51.46 51.50 13.24
N ILE A 65 -52.67 51.26 12.72
CA ILE A 65 -52.91 50.24 11.70
C ILE A 65 -52.15 50.57 10.41
N GLN A 66 -52.17 51.82 9.95
CA GLN A 66 -51.40 52.23 8.77
C GLN A 66 -49.88 52.07 8.99
N HIS A 67 -49.38 52.36 10.19
CA HIS A 67 -47.96 52.17 10.51
C HIS A 67 -47.57 50.69 10.56
N ILE A 68 -48.42 49.83 11.15
CA ILE A 68 -48.19 48.38 11.15
C ILE A 68 -48.22 47.82 9.72
N GLN A 69 -49.13 48.29 8.87
CA GLN A 69 -49.20 47.88 7.48
C GLN A 69 -47.99 48.36 6.65
N SER A 70 -47.37 49.49 6.99
CA SER A 70 -46.13 49.93 6.33
C SER A 70 -44.92 49.11 6.76
N LEU A 71 -44.87 48.68 8.03
CA LEU A 71 -43.86 47.76 8.55
C LEU A 71 -44.04 46.33 8.03
N TYR A 72 -45.29 45.91 7.82
CA TYR A 72 -45.67 44.56 7.36
C TYR A 72 -46.64 44.61 6.18
N PRO A 73 -46.16 44.90 4.95
CA PRO A 73 -46.99 44.91 3.77
C PRO A 73 -47.54 43.50 3.46
N SER A 74 -48.78 43.43 2.94
CA SER A 74 -49.46 42.17 2.57
C SER A 74 -48.85 41.46 1.36
N GLU A 75 -48.03 42.16 0.56
CA GLU A 75 -47.13 41.50 -0.39
C GLU A 75 -46.05 40.80 0.41
N LYS A 76 -45.94 39.47 0.26
CA LYS A 76 -44.82 38.69 0.77
C LYS A 76 -43.53 39.42 0.36
N GLN A 77 -42.92 40.15 1.29
CA GLN A 77 -41.54 40.58 1.14
C GLN A 77 -40.78 39.28 0.96
N THR A 78 -40.27 39.06 -0.26
CA THR A 78 -39.38 37.94 -0.57
C THR A 78 -38.09 38.19 0.19
N LEU A 79 -38.10 37.88 1.48
CA LEU A 79 -36.89 37.73 2.26
C LEU A 79 -36.07 36.71 1.46
N PRO A 80 -34.89 37.09 0.94
CA PRO A 80 -34.09 36.16 0.16
C PRO A 80 -33.91 34.94 1.05
N SER A 81 -34.20 33.76 0.51
CA SER A 81 -34.25 32.48 1.20
C SER A 81 -32.86 32.02 1.68
N THR A 82 -32.02 32.93 2.17
CA THR A 82 -30.64 32.72 2.59
C THR A 82 -30.59 31.71 3.72
N VAL A 83 -31.47 31.83 4.71
CA VAL A 83 -31.59 30.83 5.79
C VAL A 83 -31.95 29.48 5.19
N ASP A 84 -32.93 29.43 4.29
CA ASP A 84 -33.38 28.17 3.67
C ASP A 84 -32.28 27.52 2.81
N ASP A 85 -31.54 28.32 2.02
CA ASP A 85 -30.37 27.91 1.22
C ASP A 85 -29.23 27.39 2.11
N PHE A 86 -28.95 28.04 3.24
CA PHE A 86 -27.98 27.54 4.22
C PHE A 86 -28.45 26.24 4.89
N THR A 87 -29.73 26.11 5.25
CA THR A 87 -30.26 24.83 5.75
C THR A 87 -30.20 23.74 4.69
N GLN A 88 -30.46 24.06 3.43
CA GLN A 88 -30.40 23.10 2.33
C GLN A 88 -28.96 22.67 2.02
N LYS A 89 -28.00 23.60 2.05
CA LYS A 89 -26.56 23.31 1.97
C LYS A 89 -26.07 22.46 3.14
N SER A 90 -26.47 22.80 4.37
CA SER A 90 -26.14 22.01 5.56
C SER A 90 -26.66 20.58 5.45
N LYS A 91 -27.91 20.39 4.99
CA LYS A 91 -28.47 19.06 4.70
C LYS A 91 -27.65 18.29 3.65
N LYS A 92 -27.28 18.94 2.54
CA LYS A 92 -26.42 18.32 1.51
C LYS A 92 -25.05 17.90 2.06
N ILE A 93 -24.43 18.73 2.89
CA ILE A 93 -23.13 18.40 3.52
C ILE A 93 -23.28 17.19 4.45
N ILE A 94 -24.36 17.11 5.23
CA ILE A 94 -24.62 15.95 6.10
C ILE A 94 -24.81 14.68 5.28
N GLU A 95 -25.53 14.75 4.15
CA GLU A 95 -25.68 13.61 3.24
C GLU A 95 -24.33 13.15 2.65
N GLU A 96 -23.44 14.08 2.30
CA GLU A 96 -22.08 13.76 1.85
C GLU A 96 -21.23 13.13 2.97
N ILE A 97 -21.34 13.63 4.21
CA ILE A 97 -20.62 13.06 5.37
C ILE A 97 -21.03 11.60 5.58
N ILE A 98 -22.33 11.28 5.53
CA ILE A 98 -22.84 9.91 5.67
C ILE A 98 -22.30 9.01 4.54
N ARG A 99 -22.15 9.53 3.31
CA ARG A 99 -21.53 8.78 2.20
C ARG A 99 -20.04 8.54 2.42
N TYR A 100 -19.30 9.55 2.89
CA TYR A 100 -17.87 9.43 3.15
C TYR A 100 -17.56 8.46 4.29
N GLU A 101 -18.42 8.34 5.30
CA GLU A 101 -18.27 7.36 6.39
C GLU A 101 -18.08 5.93 5.84
N ASN A 102 -18.96 5.47 4.95
CA ASN A 102 -18.83 4.15 4.31
C ASN A 102 -17.58 4.02 3.43
N THR A 103 -17.18 5.11 2.78
CA THR A 103 -15.98 5.15 1.93
C THR A 103 -14.70 5.03 2.77
N ILE A 104 -14.66 5.71 3.92
CA ILE A 104 -13.55 5.64 4.88
C ILE A 104 -13.38 4.21 5.39
N LEU A 105 -14.48 3.56 5.79
CA LEU A 105 -14.45 2.15 6.23
C LEU A 105 -13.93 1.21 5.14
N SER A 106 -14.32 1.42 3.89
CA SER A 106 -13.82 0.63 2.75
C SER A 106 -12.32 0.85 2.50
N HIS A 107 -11.86 2.10 2.59
CA HIS A 107 -10.44 2.43 2.46
C HIS A 107 -9.61 1.88 3.61
N GLU A 108 -10.12 1.91 4.84
CA GLU A 108 -9.46 1.30 6.00
C GLU A 108 -9.25 -0.20 5.81
N SER A 109 -10.26 -0.92 5.29
CA SER A 109 -10.12 -2.33 4.92
C SER A 109 -9.05 -2.56 3.84
N THR A 110 -8.99 -1.69 2.83
CA THR A 110 -7.99 -1.77 1.75
C THR A 110 -6.58 -1.55 2.30
N ILE A 111 -6.41 -0.57 3.19
CA ILE A 111 -5.13 -0.29 3.85
C ILE A 111 -4.68 -1.50 4.68
N GLN A 112 -5.61 -2.15 5.40
CA GLN A 112 -5.30 -3.35 6.16
C GLN A 112 -4.83 -4.50 5.25
N GLN A 113 -5.55 -4.76 4.15
CA GLN A 113 -5.15 -5.80 3.18
C GLN A 113 -3.77 -5.55 2.57
N LEU A 114 -3.48 -4.31 2.20
CA LEU A 114 -2.16 -3.93 1.68
C LEU A 114 -1.07 -4.08 2.74
N THR A 115 -1.37 -3.74 4.00
CA THR A 115 -0.44 -3.91 5.13
C THR A 115 -0.13 -5.38 5.36
N ASP A 116 -1.13 -6.26 5.37
CA ASP A 116 -0.94 -7.70 5.52
C ASP A 116 -0.12 -8.28 4.37
N THR A 117 -0.38 -7.82 3.15
CA THR A 117 0.39 -8.21 1.95
C THR A 117 1.85 -7.75 2.05
N TYR A 118 2.10 -6.53 2.52
CA TYR A 118 3.43 -6.00 2.73
C TYR A 118 4.21 -6.84 3.76
N ILE A 119 3.58 -7.16 4.90
CA ILE A 119 4.18 -8.00 5.94
C ILE A 119 4.50 -9.40 5.39
N LEU A 120 3.57 -10.00 4.64
CA LEU A 120 3.78 -11.30 4.01
C LEU A 120 4.96 -11.28 3.03
N ASN A 121 5.05 -10.26 2.19
CA ASN A 121 6.16 -10.10 1.24
C ASN A 121 7.49 -9.87 1.95
N SER A 122 7.51 -9.07 3.02
CA SER A 122 8.70 -8.87 3.86
C SER A 122 9.21 -10.19 4.45
N ASN A 123 8.30 -11.01 4.99
CA ASN A 123 8.64 -12.34 5.50
C ASN A 123 9.18 -13.27 4.40
N ARG A 124 8.57 -13.25 3.20
CA ARG A 124 9.07 -14.00 2.03
C ARG A 124 10.46 -13.56 1.62
N ILE A 125 10.75 -12.26 1.63
CA ILE A 125 12.07 -11.70 1.33
C ILE A 125 13.11 -12.20 2.36
N ALA A 126 12.76 -12.21 3.65
CA ALA A 126 13.64 -12.74 4.69
C ALA A 126 13.95 -14.25 4.46
N GLN A 127 12.92 -15.04 4.11
CA GLN A 127 13.10 -16.45 3.75
C GLN A 127 13.96 -16.63 2.50
N LEU A 128 13.78 -15.78 1.48
CA LEU A 128 14.61 -15.82 0.27
C LEU A 128 16.06 -15.49 0.58
N LYS A 129 16.33 -14.47 1.41
CA LYS A 129 17.69 -14.15 1.87
C LYS A 129 18.34 -15.33 2.58
N GLN A 130 17.59 -16.03 3.45
CA GLN A 130 18.08 -17.24 4.10
C GLN A 130 18.40 -18.35 3.09
N LYS A 131 17.54 -18.57 2.09
CA LYS A 131 17.77 -19.57 1.03
C LYS A 131 18.98 -19.23 0.16
N ILE A 132 19.19 -17.96 -0.14
CA ILE A 132 20.37 -17.48 -0.90
C ILE A 132 21.64 -17.80 -0.11
N ALA A 133 21.69 -17.47 1.19
CA ALA A 133 22.84 -17.79 2.03
C ALA A 133 23.11 -19.32 2.09
N GLN A 134 22.06 -20.14 2.15
CA GLN A 134 22.20 -21.60 2.09
C GLN A 134 22.73 -22.10 0.74
N LEU A 135 22.29 -21.50 -0.37
CA LEU A 135 22.75 -21.85 -1.70
C LEU A 135 24.22 -21.45 -1.89
N GLU A 136 24.57 -20.24 -1.48
CA GLU A 136 25.94 -19.73 -1.52
C GLU A 136 26.90 -20.61 -0.73
N ALA A 137 26.50 -21.09 0.45
CA ALA A 137 27.30 -22.02 1.25
C ALA A 137 27.57 -23.37 0.54
N ARG A 138 26.67 -23.82 -0.33
CA ARG A 138 26.85 -25.08 -1.10
C ARG A 138 27.76 -24.90 -2.32
N CYS A 139 27.85 -23.70 -2.85
CA CYS A 139 28.58 -23.40 -4.09
C CYS A 139 30.01 -22.88 -3.85
N GLN A 140 30.59 -23.11 -2.67
CA GLN A 140 31.94 -22.65 -2.34
C GLN A 140 33.04 -23.48 -2.98
N ALA A 141 32.82 -24.79 -3.13
CA ALA A 141 33.81 -25.69 -3.70
C ALA A 141 33.73 -25.70 -5.24
N PRO A 142 34.87 -25.72 -5.95
CA PRO A 142 34.88 -25.91 -7.40
C PRO A 142 34.40 -27.32 -7.78
N CYS A 143 34.15 -27.54 -9.06
CA CYS A 143 33.89 -28.88 -9.59
C CYS A 143 35.06 -29.81 -9.23
N ARG A 144 34.73 -31.02 -8.77
CA ARG A 144 35.73 -32.04 -8.51
C ARG A 144 36.23 -32.60 -9.84
N ASP A 145 37.50 -32.36 -10.13
CA ASP A 145 38.18 -32.97 -11.28
C ASP A 145 38.36 -34.47 -11.03
N THR A 146 38.03 -35.27 -12.03
CA THR A 146 38.23 -36.74 -12.02
C THR A 146 39.65 -37.13 -12.43
N ALA A 147 40.40 -36.22 -13.06
CA ALA A 147 41.80 -36.41 -13.44
C ALA A 147 42.75 -36.27 -12.23
N GLU A 148 42.56 -37.12 -11.22
CA GLU A 148 43.35 -37.08 -10.00
C GLU A 148 44.79 -37.58 -10.22
N ILE A 149 45.76 -36.71 -9.96
CA ILE A 149 47.19 -37.03 -9.99
C ILE A 149 47.61 -37.55 -8.62
N GLN A 150 48.31 -38.68 -8.60
CA GLN A 150 48.79 -39.29 -7.37
C GLN A 150 49.99 -38.51 -6.80
N GLU A 151 50.04 -38.36 -5.47
CA GLU A 151 51.05 -37.54 -4.79
C GLU A 151 52.47 -38.16 -4.78
N LEU A 152 52.55 -39.49 -4.81
CA LEU A 152 53.82 -40.22 -4.79
C LEU A 152 54.64 -39.92 -6.05
N THR A 153 55.94 -39.72 -5.87
CA THR A 153 56.88 -39.46 -6.97
C THR A 153 58.10 -40.36 -6.91
N GLY A 154 58.76 -40.52 -8.05
CA GLY A 154 59.96 -41.33 -8.18
C GLY A 154 60.70 -41.07 -9.49
N ARG A 155 61.73 -41.88 -9.72
CA ARG A 155 62.53 -41.80 -10.95
C ARG A 155 61.79 -42.34 -12.18
N ASP A 156 60.93 -43.33 -11.95
CA ASP A 156 60.03 -43.98 -12.91
C ASP A 156 58.88 -44.67 -12.15
N CYS A 157 57.98 -45.33 -12.87
CA CYS A 157 56.85 -46.04 -12.28
C CYS A 157 57.27 -47.23 -11.39
N GLN A 158 58.42 -47.86 -11.65
CA GLN A 158 58.90 -48.96 -10.82
C GLN A 158 59.41 -48.44 -9.46
N ASP A 159 60.14 -47.32 -9.44
CA ASP A 159 60.55 -46.63 -8.21
C ASP A 159 59.33 -46.18 -7.39
N ILE A 160 58.25 -45.76 -8.05
CA ILE A 160 56.97 -45.43 -7.43
C ILE A 160 56.29 -46.67 -6.83
N ALA A 161 56.22 -47.79 -7.56
CA ALA A 161 55.66 -49.04 -7.07
C ALA A 161 56.46 -49.59 -5.86
N ASN A 162 57.79 -49.47 -5.90
CA ASN A 162 58.69 -49.85 -4.80
C ASN A 162 58.46 -49.02 -3.53
N LYS A 163 58.01 -47.75 -3.67
CA LYS A 163 57.63 -46.88 -2.54
C LYS A 163 56.25 -47.17 -1.97
N GLY A 164 55.53 -48.15 -2.51
CA GLY A 164 54.25 -48.61 -1.98
C GLY A 164 53.03 -48.21 -2.80
N ALA A 165 53.19 -47.56 -3.96
CA ALA A 165 52.07 -47.31 -4.86
C ALA A 165 51.48 -48.64 -5.37
N ARG A 166 50.15 -48.74 -5.40
CA ARG A 166 49.41 -49.94 -5.86
C ARG A 166 48.30 -49.63 -6.85
N LYS A 167 48.00 -48.36 -7.10
CA LYS A 167 46.93 -47.91 -8.00
C LYS A 167 47.55 -47.45 -9.32
N SER A 168 47.11 -48.01 -10.44
CA SER A 168 47.45 -47.44 -11.76
C SER A 168 46.85 -46.04 -11.91
N GLY A 169 47.52 -45.18 -12.66
CA GLY A 169 47.05 -43.81 -12.88
C GLY A 169 48.17 -42.82 -13.18
N LEU A 170 47.87 -41.54 -12.95
CA LEU A 170 48.76 -40.45 -13.26
C LEU A 170 49.74 -40.16 -12.13
N TYR A 171 51.03 -40.14 -12.44
CA TYR A 171 52.10 -39.84 -11.48
C TYR A 171 53.12 -38.88 -12.08
N PHE A 172 53.73 -38.05 -11.23
CA PHE A 172 54.91 -37.29 -11.62
C PHE A 172 56.18 -38.12 -11.42
N ILE A 173 57.02 -38.21 -12.45
CA ILE A 173 58.35 -38.79 -12.35
C ILE A 173 59.44 -37.77 -12.66
N LYS A 174 60.61 -37.98 -12.06
CA LYS A 174 61.83 -37.20 -12.35
C LYS A 174 63.02 -38.15 -12.51
N PRO A 175 63.33 -38.57 -13.75
CA PRO A 175 64.53 -39.36 -14.04
C PRO A 175 65.81 -38.64 -13.57
N GLN A 176 66.88 -39.39 -13.25
CA GLN A 176 68.07 -38.84 -12.58
C GLN A 176 68.71 -37.63 -13.28
N LYS A 177 68.79 -37.64 -14.62
CA LYS A 177 69.38 -36.56 -15.42
C LYS A 177 68.36 -35.51 -15.87
N ALA A 178 67.08 -35.68 -15.54
CA ALA A 178 66.03 -34.76 -15.93
C ALA A 178 66.07 -33.48 -15.06
N LYS A 179 66.03 -32.32 -15.72
CA LYS A 179 65.99 -31.01 -15.02
C LYS A 179 64.65 -30.78 -14.32
N GLN A 180 63.55 -31.17 -14.98
CA GLN A 180 62.18 -31.01 -14.51
C GLN A 180 61.46 -32.36 -14.45
N GLN A 181 60.50 -32.47 -13.53
CA GLN A 181 59.59 -33.61 -13.49
C GLN A 181 58.51 -33.48 -14.57
N PHE A 182 57.94 -34.60 -14.98
CA PHE A 182 56.84 -34.63 -15.93
C PHE A 182 55.84 -35.73 -15.60
N LEU A 183 54.60 -35.56 -16.08
CA LEU A 183 53.50 -36.46 -15.83
C LEU A 183 53.59 -37.69 -16.75
N VAL A 184 53.32 -38.87 -16.20
CA VAL A 184 53.24 -40.15 -16.91
C VAL A 184 52.04 -40.96 -16.42
N TYR A 185 51.57 -41.88 -17.25
CA TYR A 185 50.70 -42.95 -16.80
C TYR A 185 51.53 -44.15 -16.33
N CYS A 186 51.28 -44.58 -15.10
CA CYS A 186 51.86 -45.80 -14.52
C CYS A 186 50.81 -46.89 -14.47
N GLU A 187 51.13 -48.03 -15.09
CA GLU A 187 50.40 -49.28 -14.88
C GLU A 187 51.11 -50.07 -13.78
N ILE A 188 50.44 -50.26 -12.64
CA ILE A 188 50.97 -50.99 -11.50
C ILE A 188 50.15 -52.25 -11.28
N ASP A 189 50.82 -53.40 -11.34
CA ASP A 189 50.16 -54.69 -11.08
C ASP A 189 50.13 -55.04 -9.58
N SER A 190 49.42 -56.13 -9.25
CA SER A 190 49.32 -56.64 -7.88
C SER A 190 50.64 -57.17 -7.32
N TYR A 191 51.62 -57.46 -8.18
CA TYR A 191 52.94 -57.96 -7.81
C TYR A 191 53.93 -56.81 -7.55
N GLY A 192 53.53 -55.55 -7.77
CA GLY A 192 54.37 -54.38 -7.56
C GLY A 192 55.29 -54.06 -8.74
N ASN A 193 55.00 -54.60 -9.94
CA ASN A 193 55.67 -54.16 -11.16
C ASN A 193 55.03 -52.86 -11.66
N GLY A 194 55.85 -51.84 -11.89
CA GLY A 194 55.41 -50.53 -12.34
C GLY A 194 55.87 -50.23 -13.76
N TRP A 195 54.97 -50.33 -14.73
CA TRP A 195 55.23 -50.01 -16.13
C TRP A 195 54.96 -48.54 -16.40
N THR A 196 55.92 -47.86 -17.02
CA THR A 196 55.73 -46.49 -17.53
C THR A 196 55.23 -46.57 -18.96
N VAL A 197 53.99 -46.16 -19.22
CA VAL A 197 53.42 -46.22 -20.57
C VAL A 197 53.98 -45.07 -21.40
N LEU A 198 54.64 -45.40 -22.50
CA LEU A 198 55.28 -44.42 -23.39
C LEU A 198 54.34 -43.95 -24.51
N GLN A 199 53.38 -44.80 -24.88
CA GLN A 199 52.48 -44.61 -26.01
C GLN A 199 51.21 -45.43 -25.81
N ARG A 200 50.05 -44.88 -26.20
CA ARG A 200 48.74 -45.55 -26.13
C ARG A 200 47.90 -45.24 -27.37
N ARG A 201 47.24 -46.27 -27.93
CA ARG A 201 46.18 -46.17 -28.96
C ARG A 201 44.99 -47.02 -28.54
N LEU A 202 43.79 -46.55 -28.85
CA LEU A 202 42.55 -47.27 -28.58
C LEU A 202 41.39 -46.91 -29.51
N ASP A 203 41.20 -45.63 -29.86
CA ASP A 203 39.99 -45.16 -30.54
C ASP A 203 40.26 -44.26 -31.77
N GLY A 204 41.52 -43.89 -32.02
CA GLY A 204 41.88 -42.97 -33.10
C GLY A 204 41.49 -41.52 -32.85
N SER A 205 41.22 -41.13 -31.60
CA SER A 205 40.90 -39.75 -31.20
C SER A 205 42.05 -38.77 -31.39
N GLU A 206 43.30 -39.24 -31.28
CA GLU A 206 44.48 -38.39 -31.44
C GLU A 206 45.12 -38.57 -32.83
N ASP A 207 45.46 -37.45 -33.44
CA ASP A 207 46.17 -37.44 -34.72
C ASP A 207 47.68 -37.63 -34.51
N PHE A 208 48.21 -38.77 -34.93
CA PHE A 208 49.65 -39.06 -34.87
C PHE A 208 50.46 -38.46 -36.04
N LYS A 209 49.84 -37.76 -36.99
CA LYS A 209 50.57 -37.06 -38.07
C LYS A 209 51.17 -35.75 -37.55
N LYS A 210 52.18 -35.87 -36.69
CA LYS A 210 52.81 -34.74 -36.00
C LYS A 210 54.21 -34.42 -36.52
N ASN A 211 54.65 -33.19 -36.27
CA ASN A 211 56.00 -32.74 -36.64
C ASN A 211 57.06 -33.21 -35.62
N TRP A 212 58.34 -32.95 -35.92
CA TRP A 212 59.46 -33.37 -35.07
C TRP A 212 59.38 -32.83 -33.63
N VAL A 213 59.04 -31.55 -33.46
CA VAL A 213 58.98 -30.93 -32.13
C VAL A 213 57.88 -31.58 -31.29
N GLN A 214 56.72 -31.85 -31.88
CA GLN A 214 55.62 -32.54 -31.20
C GLN A 214 56.00 -33.96 -30.78
N TYR A 215 56.68 -34.72 -31.64
CA TYR A 215 57.20 -36.04 -31.26
C TYR A 215 58.29 -35.97 -30.19
N LYS A 216 59.11 -34.91 -30.19
CA LYS A 216 60.13 -34.69 -29.18
C LYS A 216 59.52 -34.42 -27.80
N GLU A 217 58.58 -33.48 -27.71
CA GLU A 217 57.99 -33.00 -26.46
C GLU A 217 56.82 -33.88 -25.97
N GLY A 218 56.14 -34.57 -26.88
CA GLY A 218 54.94 -35.37 -26.62
C GLY A 218 53.64 -34.68 -27.05
N PHE A 219 52.59 -35.47 -27.23
CA PHE A 219 51.24 -35.01 -27.59
C PHE A 219 50.17 -36.01 -27.13
N GLY A 220 48.91 -35.60 -27.22
CA GLY A 220 47.77 -36.35 -26.69
C GLY A 220 47.54 -36.12 -25.20
N HIS A 221 46.63 -36.90 -24.63
CA HIS A 221 46.15 -36.70 -23.26
C HIS A 221 46.45 -37.92 -22.40
N LEU A 222 46.78 -37.68 -21.13
CA LEU A 222 46.91 -38.73 -20.12
C LEU A 222 45.65 -38.74 -19.26
N SER A 223 45.07 -39.92 -19.03
CA SER A 223 43.94 -40.09 -18.12
C SER A 223 44.23 -41.10 -17.02
N PRO A 224 43.66 -40.96 -15.80
CA PRO A 224 43.90 -41.92 -14.71
C PRO A 224 43.34 -43.31 -14.97
N ASP A 225 42.38 -43.43 -15.88
CA ASP A 225 41.64 -44.64 -16.25
C ASP A 225 42.14 -45.30 -17.56
N ASP A 226 43.19 -44.76 -18.19
CA ASP A 226 43.82 -45.31 -19.41
C ASP A 226 42.89 -45.42 -20.63
N THR A 227 42.04 -44.41 -20.80
CA THR A 227 41.04 -44.32 -21.87
C THR A 227 41.40 -43.28 -22.94
N THR A 228 42.63 -42.74 -22.92
CA THR A 228 43.09 -41.69 -23.84
C THR A 228 44.32 -42.11 -24.65
N GLU A 229 44.43 -41.57 -25.86
CA GLU A 229 45.60 -41.77 -26.72
C GLU A 229 46.68 -40.72 -26.45
N PHE A 230 47.95 -41.14 -26.53
CA PHE A 230 49.07 -40.21 -26.39
C PHE A 230 50.40 -40.75 -26.92
N TRP A 231 51.33 -39.83 -27.11
CA TRP A 231 52.77 -40.06 -27.26
C TRP A 231 53.51 -39.28 -26.17
N LEU A 232 54.26 -39.98 -25.31
CA LEU A 232 54.89 -39.35 -24.14
C LEU A 232 55.89 -38.26 -24.53
N GLY A 233 56.68 -38.48 -25.59
CA GLY A 233 57.71 -37.58 -26.09
C GLY A 233 59.11 -38.22 -26.10
N ASN A 234 59.82 -38.09 -27.22
CA ASN A 234 61.13 -38.72 -27.42
C ASN A 234 62.16 -38.29 -26.37
N GLU A 235 62.15 -37.01 -25.99
CA GLU A 235 63.08 -36.49 -24.96
C GLU A 235 62.81 -37.15 -23.60
N LYS A 236 61.53 -37.29 -23.23
CA LYS A 236 61.13 -37.94 -21.98
C LYS A 236 61.49 -39.43 -21.98
N ILE A 237 61.22 -40.12 -23.09
CA ILE A 237 61.60 -41.54 -23.28
C ILE A 237 63.12 -41.71 -23.15
N HIS A 238 63.90 -40.83 -23.77
CA HIS A 238 65.37 -40.84 -23.66
C HIS A 238 65.83 -40.64 -22.22
N LEU A 239 65.24 -39.66 -21.51
CA LEU A 239 65.58 -39.38 -20.11
C LEU A 239 65.28 -40.55 -19.19
N ILE A 240 64.18 -41.28 -19.41
CA ILE A 240 63.84 -42.48 -18.62
C ILE A 240 64.84 -43.60 -18.92
N THR A 241 65.05 -43.92 -20.20
CA THR A 241 65.81 -45.11 -20.63
C THR A 241 67.32 -45.00 -20.41
N THR A 242 67.87 -43.76 -20.33
CA THR A 242 69.32 -43.51 -20.19
C THR A 242 69.73 -42.93 -18.83
N GLN A 243 68.82 -42.96 -17.85
CA GLN A 243 69.06 -42.34 -16.55
C GLN A 243 70.18 -43.02 -15.75
N SER A 244 70.36 -44.33 -15.90
CA SER A 244 71.38 -45.10 -15.17
C SER A 244 71.92 -46.26 -16.03
N THR A 245 72.85 -47.05 -15.49
CA THR A 245 73.34 -48.28 -16.14
C THR A 245 72.37 -49.46 -16.05
N LEU A 246 71.23 -49.30 -15.37
CA LEU A 246 70.19 -50.33 -15.30
C LEU A 246 69.50 -50.47 -16.66
N PRO A 247 69.41 -51.69 -17.22
CA PRO A 247 68.70 -51.90 -18.47
C PRO A 247 67.19 -51.83 -18.27
N TYR A 248 66.49 -51.24 -19.23
CA TYR A 248 65.02 -51.27 -19.33
C TYR A 248 64.58 -52.31 -20.35
N THR A 249 63.43 -52.94 -20.09
CA THR A 249 62.75 -53.83 -21.04
C THR A 249 61.55 -53.12 -21.63
N LEU A 250 61.40 -53.17 -22.96
CA LEU A 250 60.22 -52.65 -23.66
C LEU A 250 59.20 -53.77 -23.87
N ARG A 251 57.95 -53.51 -23.49
CA ARG A 251 56.79 -54.37 -23.79
C ARG A 251 55.87 -53.63 -24.76
N ILE A 252 55.50 -54.29 -25.85
CA ILE A 252 54.53 -53.80 -26.84
C ILE A 252 53.33 -54.74 -26.80
N GLU A 253 52.17 -54.18 -26.51
CA GLU A 253 50.89 -54.90 -26.52
C GLU A 253 50.03 -54.37 -27.66
N LEU A 254 49.42 -55.28 -28.41
CA LEU A 254 48.54 -54.99 -29.52
C LEU A 254 47.20 -55.70 -29.26
N GLU A 255 46.11 -55.16 -29.78
CA GLU A 255 44.81 -55.80 -29.76
C GLU A 255 44.19 -55.67 -31.16
N ASP A 256 43.63 -56.76 -31.68
CA ASP A 256 42.89 -56.73 -32.94
C ASP A 256 41.43 -56.27 -32.75
N TRP A 257 40.74 -55.99 -33.86
CA TRP A 257 39.34 -55.52 -33.84
C TRP A 257 38.34 -56.56 -33.28
N ASN A 258 38.77 -57.81 -33.08
CA ASN A 258 37.97 -58.88 -32.50
C ASN A 258 38.31 -59.13 -31.02
N GLY A 259 39.14 -58.29 -30.40
CA GLY A 259 39.52 -58.38 -28.99
C GLY A 259 40.64 -59.38 -28.69
N LYS A 260 41.38 -59.85 -29.70
CA LYS A 260 42.53 -60.74 -29.51
C LYS A 260 43.79 -59.92 -29.28
N LYS A 261 44.50 -60.20 -28.18
CA LYS A 261 45.80 -59.63 -27.82
C LYS A 261 46.95 -60.52 -28.24
#